data_AF-A0A968DCC4-F1
#
_entry.id   AF-A0A968DCC4-F1
#
_cell.length_a   1.000
_cell.length_b   1.000
_cell.length_c   1.000
_cell.angle_alpha   90.00
_cell.angle_beta   90.00
_cell.angle_gamma   90.00
#
_symmetry.space_group_name_H-M   'P 1'
#
loop_
_entity.id
_entity.type
_entity.pdbx_description
1 polymer ?
#
loop_
_entity_poly.entity_id
_entity_poly.type
_entity_poly.pdbx_seq_one_letter_code
_entity_poly.pdbx_strand_id
1 'polypeptide(L)' 'CHLRVASSNAVLGQPEVKLGLIPGYAGTQRLPRLVGRGLALEILLTGRNVPAEEAQR' A
#
# COMPACT_ATOMS: atom_id res chain seq x y z
N CYS A 1 -3.83 -12.56 0.36
CA CYS A 1 -3.66 -13.40 -0.85
C CYS A 1 -2.23 -13.90 -0.89
N HIS A 2 -2.00 -15.13 -1.34
CA HIS A 2 -0.65 -15.69 -1.50
C HIS A 2 0.05 -15.09 -2.73
N LEU A 3 -0.69 -14.82 -3.81
CA LEU A 3 -0.22 -14.16 -5.02
C LEU A 3 -1.06 -12.89 -5.30
N ARG A 4 -0.47 -11.94 -6.02
CA ARG A 4 -1.11 -10.71 -6.50
C ARG A 4 -0.68 -10.47 -7.95
N VAL A 5 -1.64 -10.13 -8.79
CA VAL A 5 -1.43 -9.73 -10.18
C VAL A 5 -2.14 -8.40 -10.36
N ALA A 6 -1.46 -7.43 -10.97
CA ALA A 6 -1.99 -6.10 -11.22
C ALA A 6 -1.85 -5.77 -12.71
N SER A 7 -2.83 -5.04 -13.25
CA SER A 7 -2.71 -4.42 -14.58
C SER A 7 -1.60 -3.37 -14.57
N SER A 8 -0.98 -3.12 -15.73
CA SER A 8 0.06 -2.08 -15.88
C SER A 8 -0.44 -0.67 -15.55
N ASN A 9 -1.75 -0.43 -15.67
CA ASN A 9 -2.38 0.84 -15.31
C ASN A 9 -2.98 0.87 -13.88
N ALA A 10 -2.74 -0.17 -13.07
CA ALA A 10 -3.27 -0.20 -11.71
C ALA A 10 -2.59 0.84 -10.82
N VAL A 11 -3.38 1.44 -9.93
CA VAL A 11 -2.90 2.34 -8.88
C VAL A 11 -3.27 1.74 -7.54
N LEU A 12 -2.27 1.49 -6.72
CA LEU A 12 -2.40 0.90 -5.39
C LEU A 12 -2.13 1.95 -4.30
N GLY A 13 -2.55 1.68 -3.07
CA GLY A 13 -2.27 2.55 -1.94
C GLY A 13 -3.13 2.25 -0.71
N GLN A 14 -2.92 3.04 0.35
CA GLN A 14 -3.73 3.08 1.57
C GLN A 14 -4.08 4.55 1.86
N PRO A 15 -5.11 5.11 1.20
CA PRO A 15 -5.43 6.54 1.26
C PRO A 15 -6.20 6.95 2.51
N GLU A 16 -6.47 6.03 3.45
CA GLU A 16 -7.32 6.25 4.63
C GLU A 16 -6.89 7.47 5.47
N VAL A 17 -5.58 7.73 5.56
CA VAL A 17 -5.03 8.88 6.28
C VAL A 17 -5.53 10.23 5.73
N LYS A 18 -5.83 10.31 4.43
CA LYS A 18 -6.39 11.52 3.80
C LYS A 18 -7.81 11.83 4.26
N LEU A 19 -8.51 10.83 4.81
CA LEU A 19 -9.85 10.95 5.38
C LEU A 19 -9.82 11.04 6.92
N GLY A 20 -8.63 11.12 7.53
CA GLY A 20 -8.47 11.08 8.99
C GLY A 20 -8.73 9.71 9.60
N LEU A 21 -8.67 8.64 8.79
CA LEU A 21 -8.95 7.27 9.20
C LEU A 21 -7.68 6.45 9.32
N ILE A 22 -7.73 5.41 10.16
CA ILE A 22 -6.68 4.41 10.26
C ILE A 22 -6.88 3.36 9.15
N PRO A 23 -5.79 2.86 8.52
CA PRO A 23 -5.88 1.83 7.48
C PRO A 23 -6.60 0.56 7.95
N GLY A 24 -7.64 0.17 7.20
CA GLY A 24 -8.49 -0.99 7.49
C GLY A 24 -7.91 -2.32 7.01
N TYR A 25 -8.68 -3.41 7.11
CA TYR A 25 -8.32 -4.74 6.55
C TYR A 25 -6.92 -5.26 6.90
N ALA A 26 -6.45 -4.90 8.09
CA ALA A 26 -5.11 -5.16 8.59
C ALA A 26 -3.99 -4.56 7.71
N GLY A 27 -4.23 -3.43 7.03
CA GLY A 27 -3.25 -2.74 6.18
C GLY A 27 -1.96 -2.39 6.90
N THR A 28 -2.05 -1.93 8.15
CA THR A 28 -0.90 -1.63 9.02
C THR A 28 -0.07 -2.86 9.38
N GLN A 29 -0.65 -4.06 9.27
CA GLN A 29 -0.02 -5.32 9.63
C GLN A 29 0.50 -6.04 8.38
N ARG A 30 -0.28 -6.06 7.31
CA ARG A 30 0.05 -6.80 6.10
C ARG A 30 1.05 -6.04 5.24
N LEU A 31 0.88 -4.75 5.05
CA LEU A 31 1.74 -3.98 4.15
C LEU A 31 3.24 -4.02 4.57
N PRO A 32 3.62 -3.83 5.85
CA PRO A 32 5.03 -3.93 6.25
C PRO A 32 5.67 -5.30 6.04
N ARG A 33 4.87 -6.38 6.02
CA ARG A 33 5.34 -7.74 5.72
C ARG A 33 5.55 -7.96 4.22
N LEU A 34 5.00 -7.10 3.38
CA LEU A 34 5.05 -7.21 1.92
C LEU A 34 6.14 -6.35 1.29
N VAL A 35 6.28 -5.11 1.76
CA VAL A 35 7.17 -4.12 1.14
C VAL A 35 8.27 -3.63 2.09
N GLY A 36 8.38 -4.23 3.29
CA GLY A 36 9.25 -3.77 4.35
C GLY A 36 8.69 -2.57 5.11
N ARG A 37 9.26 -2.30 6.31
CA ARG A 37 8.71 -1.31 7.24
C ARG A 37 8.83 0.13 6.74
N GLY A 38 9.95 0.51 6.13
CA GLY A 38 10.20 1.89 5.68
C GLY A 38 9.20 2.33 4.62
N LEU A 39 9.15 1.60 3.50
CA LEU A 39 8.22 1.88 2.40
C LEU A 39 6.76 1.75 2.84
N ALA A 40 6.44 0.78 3.70
CA ALA A 40 5.07 0.69 4.23
C ALA A 40 4.68 1.92 5.05
N LEU A 41 5.57 2.45 5.91
CA LEU A 41 5.30 3.67 6.66
C LEU A 41 5.13 4.87 5.74
N GLU A 42 5.96 4.99 4.71
CA GLU A 42 5.80 6.04 3.70
C GLU A 42 4.42 5.99 3.04
N ILE A 43 3.98 4.82 2.56
CA ILE A 43 2.66 4.65 1.93
C ILE A 43 1.52 4.95 2.92
N LEU A 44 1.59 4.42 4.15
CA LEU A 44 0.52 4.56 5.15
C LEU A 44 0.40 5.99 5.68
N LEU A 45 1.53 6.69 5.86
CA LEU A 45 1.54 8.03 6.45
C LEU A 45 1.27 9.12 5.41
N THR A 46 1.67 8.92 4.15
CA THR A 46 1.40 9.89 3.07
C THR A 46 0.08 9.62 2.35
N GLY A 47 -0.40 8.37 2.36
CA GLY A 47 -1.54 7.93 1.56
C GLY A 47 -1.30 8.11 0.05
N ARG A 48 -0.04 8.11 -0.40
CA ARG A 48 0.29 8.32 -1.81
C ARG A 48 -0.16 7.16 -2.68
N ASN A 49 -0.38 7.47 -3.95
CA ASN A 49 -0.62 6.47 -4.97
C ASN A 49 0.70 5.75 -5.30
N VAL A 50 0.60 4.44 -5.50
CA VAL A 50 1.70 3.54 -5.87
C VAL A 50 1.36 2.96 -7.24
N PRO A 51 2.07 3.34 -8.32
CA PRO A 51 1.84 2.77 -9.64
C PRO A 51 2.25 1.29 -9.68
N ALA A 52 1.65 0.53 -10.60
CA ALA A 52 1.87 -0.91 -10.74
C ALA A 52 3.35 -1.30 -10.88
N GLU A 53 4.15 -0.51 -11.61
CA GLU A 53 5.59 -0.75 -11.80
C GLU A 53 6.35 -0.70 -10.47
N GLU A 54 6.03 0.26 -9.60
CA GLU A 54 6.64 0.35 -8.27
C GLU A 54 6.17 -0.79 -7.38
N ALA A 55 4.88 -1.13 -7.42
CA ALA A 55 4.30 -2.19 -6.60
C ALA A 55 4.82 -3.60 -6.92
N GLN A 56 5.46 -3.80 -8.07
CA GLN A 56 6.07 -5.07 -8.46
C GLN A 56 7.46 -5.29 -7.83
N ARG A 57 8.16 -4.23 -7.44
CA ARG A 57 9.54 -4.29 -6.90
C ARG A 57 9.56 -4.68 -5.43
#